data_AF-A0A955MUB1-F1
#
_entry.id   AF-A0A955MUB1-F1
#
_cell.length_a   1.000
_cell.length_b   1.000
_cell.length_c   1.000
_cell.angle_alpha   90.00
_cell.angle_beta   90.00
_cell.angle_gamma   90.00
#
_symmetry.space_group_name_H-M   'P 1'
#
loop_
_entity.id
_entity.type
_entity.pdbx_description
1 polymer ?
#
loop_
_entity_poly.entity_id
_entity_poly.type
_entity_poly.pdbx_seq_one_letter_code
_entity_poly.pdbx_strand_id
1 'polypeptide(L)'
;DVRLSVPLTLICIPDILKTMRITLQINDDLFARAKALAEEEGRTLDSVIEEGLVLVLDKRDKPSRKKFTLPVSKSKGGTLPGVDLDNWASLEEIMEDDRIFRTP
;
A
#
# COMPACT_ATOMS: atom_id res chain seq x y z
N ASP A 1 11.58 39.77 -30.32
CA ASP A 1 10.94 38.73 -31.14
C ASP A 1 11.83 37.50 -31.20
N VAL A 2 11.46 36.29 -30.81
CA VAL A 2 10.17 35.71 -30.42
C VAL A 2 10.45 34.74 -29.27
N ARG A 3 9.61 34.85 -28.23
CA ARG A 3 9.52 33.91 -27.12
C ARG A 3 9.13 32.54 -27.68
N LEU A 4 10.01 31.54 -27.60
CA LEU A 4 9.59 30.14 -27.69
C LEU A 4 9.12 29.71 -26.31
N SER A 5 7.86 30.04 -26.05
CA SER A 5 6.99 29.51 -25.02
C SER A 5 7.06 27.98 -25.02
N VAL A 6 7.60 27.38 -23.96
CA VAL A 6 7.50 25.94 -23.73
C VAL A 6 6.12 25.68 -23.10
N PRO A 7 5.16 25.02 -23.78
CA PRO A 7 3.87 24.73 -23.16
C PRO A 7 4.00 23.58 -22.17
N LEU A 8 3.58 23.85 -20.94
CA LEU A 8 3.45 23.00 -19.75
C LEU A 8 2.42 21.85 -19.90
N THR A 9 2.34 21.15 -21.03
CA THR A 9 1.25 20.20 -21.31
C THR A 9 1.66 18.73 -21.39
N LEU A 10 2.65 18.27 -20.62
CA LEU A 10 3.03 16.85 -20.66
C LEU A 10 3.37 16.23 -19.30
N ILE A 11 2.46 16.34 -18.33
CA ILE A 11 2.50 15.53 -17.09
C ILE A 11 1.25 14.63 -16.92
N CYS A 12 0.24 14.68 -17.81
CA CYS A 12 -1.04 13.99 -17.56
C CYS A 12 -1.45 12.89 -18.56
N ILE A 13 -0.54 12.22 -19.30
CA ILE A 13 -0.97 11.18 -20.27
C ILE A 13 -0.14 9.88 -20.26
N PRO A 14 0.14 9.22 -19.12
CA PRO A 14 0.42 7.78 -19.16
C PRO A 14 -0.83 6.91 -19.00
N ASP A 15 -1.89 7.40 -18.34
CA ASP A 15 -3.02 6.53 -17.94
C ASP A 15 -4.14 6.39 -18.98
N ILE A 16 -4.29 7.35 -19.90
CA ILE A 16 -5.41 7.34 -20.87
C ILE A 16 -5.22 6.28 -22.00
N LEU A 17 -4.00 5.76 -22.20
CA LEU A 17 -3.67 4.88 -23.33
C LEU A 17 -3.51 3.39 -22.96
N LYS A 18 -3.77 2.98 -21.71
CA LYS A 18 -3.43 1.62 -21.24
C LYS A 18 -4.62 0.67 -21.11
N THR A 19 -5.81 1.04 -21.55
CA THR A 19 -6.99 0.16 -21.53
C THR A 19 -7.22 -0.43 -22.92
N MET A 20 -7.04 -1.75 -23.05
CA MET A 20 -7.42 -2.50 -24.25
C MET A 20 -8.84 -3.04 -24.10
N ARG A 21 -9.62 -2.96 -25.18
CA ARG A 21 -10.89 -3.69 -25.24
C ARG A 21 -10.59 -5.17 -25.49
N ILE A 22 -11.02 -6.00 -24.56
CA ILE A 22 -10.89 -7.46 -24.66
C ILE A 22 -12.26 -8.09 -24.80
N THR A 23 -12.32 -9.23 -25.49
CA THR A 23 -13.47 -10.13 -25.45
C THR A 23 -13.05 -11.38 -24.69
N LEU A 24 -13.74 -11.71 -23.61
CA LEU A 24 -13.49 -12.92 -22.84
C LEU A 24 -14.79 -13.69 -22.61
N GLN A 25 -14.67 -15.01 -22.40
CA GLN A 25 -15.80 -15.87 -22.08
C GLN A 25 -15.99 -15.88 -20.57
N ILE A 26 -17.18 -15.50 -20.10
CA ILE A 26 -17.57 -15.46 -18.68
C ILE A 26 -18.84 -16.29 -18.53
N ASN A 27 -18.97 -17.00 -17.41
CA ASN A 27 -20.21 -17.68 -17.06
C ASN A 27 -21.36 -16.67 -16.90
N ASP A 28 -22.54 -17.00 -17.44
CA ASP A 28 -23.69 -16.08 -17.48
C ASP A 28 -24.16 -15.62 -16.09
N ASP A 29 -24.15 -16.52 -15.08
CA ASP A 29 -24.54 -16.17 -13.71
C ASP A 29 -23.53 -15.21 -13.06
N LEU A 30 -22.25 -15.35 -13.40
CA LEU A 30 -21.22 -14.43 -12.94
C LEU A 30 -21.35 -13.06 -13.63
N PHE A 31 -21.64 -13.05 -14.93
CA PHE A 31 -21.89 -11.83 -15.68
C PHE A 31 -23.10 -11.06 -15.13
N ALA A 32 -24.21 -11.76 -14.86
CA ALA A 32 -25.42 -11.16 -14.31
C ALA A 32 -25.17 -10.52 -12.94
N ARG A 33 -24.43 -11.20 -12.05
CA ARG A 33 -24.07 -10.66 -10.72
C ARG A 33 -23.14 -9.46 -10.81
N ALA A 34 -22.12 -9.52 -11.66
CA ALA A 34 -21.20 -8.40 -11.86
C ALA A 34 -21.93 -7.17 -12.42
N LYS A 35 -22.89 -7.38 -13.33
CA LYS A 35 -23.73 -6.31 -13.87
C LYS A 35 -24.63 -5.69 -12.80
N ALA A 36 -25.30 -6.51 -11.98
CA ALA A 36 -26.13 -6.02 -10.89
C ALA A 36 -25.31 -5.18 -9.89
N LEU A 37 -24.10 -5.64 -9.54
CA LEU A 37 -23.19 -4.89 -8.67
C LEU A 37 -22.77 -3.55 -9.28
N ALA A 38 -22.45 -3.53 -10.58
CA ALA A 38 -22.10 -2.31 -11.29
C ALA A 38 -23.23 -1.28 -11.27
N GLU A 39 -24.48 -1.73 -11.48
CA GLU A 39 -25.68 -0.89 -11.41
C GLU A 39 -25.95 -0.37 -9.98
N GLU A 40 -25.80 -1.22 -8.97
CA GLU A 40 -25.97 -0.86 -7.55
C GLU A 40 -24.95 0.20 -7.12
N GLU A 41 -23.69 0.05 -7.52
CA GLU A 41 -22.59 0.95 -7.16
C GLU A 41 -22.45 2.16 -8.09
N GLY A 42 -23.26 2.24 -9.16
CA GLY A 42 -23.23 3.34 -10.12
C GLY A 42 -21.94 3.42 -10.93
N ARG A 43 -21.29 2.28 -11.21
CA ARG A 43 -20.03 2.19 -11.97
C ARG A 43 -20.16 1.28 -13.19
N THR A 44 -19.11 1.20 -14.01
CA THR A 44 -19.09 0.36 -15.20
C THR A 44 -18.79 -1.10 -14.87
N LEU A 45 -19.32 -2.03 -15.68
CA LEU A 45 -18.99 -3.45 -15.58
C LEU A 45 -17.48 -3.70 -15.72
N ASP A 46 -16.81 -2.95 -16.60
CA ASP A 46 -15.36 -3.04 -16.80
C ASP A 46 -14.59 -2.74 -15.49
N SER A 47 -15.03 -1.75 -14.70
CA SER A 47 -14.41 -1.43 -13.41
C SER A 47 -14.57 -2.56 -12.38
N VAL A 48 -15.75 -3.21 -12.34
CA VAL A 48 -15.98 -4.37 -11.47
C VAL A 48 -15.07 -5.53 -11.86
N ILE A 49 -14.95 -5.80 -13.17
CA ILE A 49 -14.10 -6.88 -13.69
C ILE A 49 -12.63 -6.59 -13.38
N GLU A 50 -12.16 -5.36 -13.60
CA GLU A 50 -10.79 -4.95 -13.33
C GLU A 50 -10.44 -5.07 -11.85
N GLU A 51 -11.32 -4.62 -10.95
CA GLU A 51 -11.13 -4.77 -9.51
C GLU A 51 -11.01 -6.25 -9.13
N GLY A 52 -11.87 -7.11 -9.67
CA GLY A 52 -11.80 -8.55 -9.43
C GLY A 52 -10.46 -9.16 -9.87
N LEU A 53 -9.92 -8.72 -11.01
CA LEU A 53 -8.61 -9.17 -11.50
C LEU A 53 -7.47 -8.69 -10.60
N VAL A 54 -7.48 -7.42 -10.19
CA VAL A 54 -6.48 -6.85 -9.26
C VAL A 54 -6.47 -7.63 -7.95
N LEU A 55 -7.63 -7.87 -7.34
CA LEU A 55 -7.73 -8.61 -6.08
C LEU A 55 -7.17 -10.04 -6.18
N VAL A 56 -7.39 -10.72 -7.31
CA VAL A 56 -6.87 -12.08 -7.55
C VAL A 56 -5.35 -12.06 -7.72
N LEU A 57 -4.82 -11.11 -8.47
CA LEU A 57 -3.37 -10.97 -8.70
C LEU A 57 -2.65 -10.56 -7.41
N ASP A 58 -3.15 -9.57 -6.69
CA ASP A 58 -2.59 -9.13 -5.41
C ASP A 58 -2.58 -10.26 -4.38
N LYS A 59 -3.65 -11.06 -4.33
CA LYS A 59 -3.70 -12.24 -3.45
C LYS A 59 -2.62 -13.26 -3.79
N ARG A 60 -2.28 -13.39 -5.07
CA ARG A 60 -1.22 -14.31 -5.54
C ARG A 60 0.18 -13.76 -5.27
N ASP A 61 0.37 -12.46 -5.49
CA ASP A 61 1.66 -11.79 -5.38
C ASP A 61 2.03 -11.47 -3.93
N LYS A 62 1.05 -11.47 -3.01
CA LYS A 62 1.32 -11.34 -1.58
C LYS A 62 2.24 -12.49 -1.15
N PRO A 63 3.52 -12.21 -0.81
CA PRO A 63 4.41 -13.26 -0.35
C PRO A 63 3.73 -13.90 0.85
N SER A 64 3.66 -15.23 0.87
CA SER A 64 3.24 -15.97 2.06
C SER A 64 4.03 -15.37 3.22
N ARG A 65 3.34 -14.61 4.08
CA ARG A 65 4.00 -13.89 5.18
C ARG A 65 4.53 -14.99 6.07
N LYS A 66 5.81 -15.34 5.89
CA LYS A 66 6.47 -16.37 6.68
C LYS A 66 6.21 -15.98 8.13
N LYS A 67 5.59 -16.89 8.88
CA LYS A 67 5.31 -16.64 10.29
C LYS A 67 6.66 -16.34 10.96
N PHE A 68 6.91 -15.07 11.24
CA PHE A 68 8.11 -14.65 11.94
C PHE A 68 7.82 -14.80 13.42
N THR A 69 8.61 -15.61 14.10
CA THR A 69 8.53 -15.72 15.55
C THR A 69 9.38 -14.59 16.12
N LEU A 70 8.75 -13.63 16.78
CA LEU A 70 9.47 -12.57 17.49
C LEU A 70 10.28 -13.24 18.62
N PRO A 71 11.59 -13.00 18.71
CA PRO A 71 12.37 -13.49 19.84
C PRO A 71 11.84 -12.84 21.12
N VAL A 72 11.53 -13.68 22.11
CA VAL A 72 11.19 -13.19 23.45
C VAL A 72 12.51 -12.86 24.16
N SER A 73 12.65 -11.62 24.63
CA SER A 73 13.82 -11.21 25.41
C SER A 73 13.93 -12.06 26.67
N LYS A 74 15.14 -12.55 26.97
CA LYS A 74 15.43 -13.30 28.21
C LYS A 74 15.68 -12.39 29.41
N SER A 75 15.77 -11.07 29.19
CA SER A 75 16.03 -10.10 30.25
C SER A 75 14.84 -10.02 31.21
N LYS A 76 15.10 -9.85 32.50
CA LYS A 76 14.08 -9.74 33.56
C LYS A 76 13.24 -8.45 33.51
N GLY A 77 13.35 -7.65 32.44
CA GLY A 77 12.75 -6.33 32.32
C GLY A 77 13.55 -5.24 33.04
N GLY A 78 13.00 -4.03 33.05
CA GLY A 78 13.62 -2.83 33.63
C GLY A 78 14.10 -1.83 32.58
N THR A 79 14.32 -0.61 33.02
CA THR A 79 14.90 0.46 32.19
C THR A 79 16.41 0.32 32.14
N LEU A 80 17.04 0.92 31.12
CA LEU A 80 18.50 1.07 31.13
C LEU A 80 18.91 1.96 32.32
N PRO A 81 20.14 1.83 32.84
CA PRO A 81 20.64 2.74 33.86
C PRO A 81 20.53 4.21 33.40
N GLY A 82 19.92 5.06 34.22
CA GLY A 82 19.71 6.48 33.90
C GLY A 82 18.46 6.77 33.06
N VAL A 83 17.70 5.74 32.65
CA VAL A 83 16.40 5.91 31.98
C VAL A 83 15.29 5.89 33.02
N ASP A 84 14.63 7.03 33.16
CA ASP A 84 13.44 7.21 33.99
C ASP A 84 12.20 7.39 33.10
N LEU A 85 11.28 6.42 33.13
CA LEU A 85 10.09 6.42 32.26
C LEU A 85 9.04 7.45 32.66
N ASP A 86 9.11 7.99 33.89
CA ASP A 86 8.16 8.99 34.38
C ASP A 86 8.57 10.43 34.02
N ASN A 87 9.78 10.62 33.47
CA ASN A 87 10.29 11.91 33.05
C ASN A 87 10.41 11.99 31.51
N TRP A 88 9.34 12.48 30.88
CA TRP A 88 9.25 12.60 29.42
C TRP A 88 10.40 13.41 28.79
N ALA A 89 10.78 14.53 29.41
CA ALA A 89 11.80 15.42 28.84
C ALA A 89 13.18 14.74 28.77
N SER A 90 13.56 14.00 29.81
CA SER A 90 14.83 13.26 29.83
C SER A 90 14.81 12.01 28.95
N LEU A 91 13.65 11.37 28.76
CA LEU A 91 13.52 10.25 27.83
C LEU A 91 13.70 10.67 26.38
N GLU A 92 13.11 11.79 25.98
CA GLU A 92 13.15 12.29 24.60
C GLU A 92 14.60 12.58 24.17
N GLU A 93 15.39 13.21 25.04
CA GLU A 93 16.82 13.44 24.82
C GLU A 93 17.62 12.13 24.65
N ILE A 94 17.29 11.08 25.42
CA ILE A 94 17.94 9.76 25.33
C ILE A 94 17.52 9.01 24.06
N MET A 95 16.26 9.16 23.62
CA MET A 95 15.73 8.50 22.43
C MET A 95 16.27 9.11 21.13
N GLU A 96 16.54 10.42 21.13
CA GLU A 96 17.17 11.12 20.00
C GLU A 96 18.69 10.89 19.90
N ASP A 97 19.32 10.36 20.96
CA ASP A 97 20.74 10.00 20.93
C ASP A 97 20.97 8.67 20.19
N ASP A 98 21.28 8.78 18.90
CA ASP A 98 21.64 7.68 17.98
C ASP A 98 22.76 6.76 18.49
N ARG A 99 23.52 7.17 19.52
CA ARG A 99 24.60 6.38 20.14
C ARG A 99 24.07 5.34 21.14
N ILE A 100 22.85 5.49 21.66
CA ILE A 100 22.25 4.61 22.68
C ILE A 100 21.83 3.25 22.08
N PHE A 101 21.38 3.23 20.81
CA PHE A 101 20.88 2.02 20.15
C PHE A 101 21.88 1.37 19.17
N ARG A 102 23.03 2.00 18.91
CA ARG A 102 24.12 1.38 18.14
C ARG A 102 24.97 0.50 19.05
N THR A 103 24.63 -0.78 19.10
CA THR A 103 25.62 -1.82 19.44
C THR A 103 26.14 -2.46 18.15
N PRO A 104 27.43 -2.86 18.07
CA PRO A 104 27.94 -3.70 16.99
C PRO A 104 27.28 -5.09 16.97
#